data_AF-A0A375YEJ2-F1
#
_entry.id   AF-A0A375YEJ2-F1
#
_cell.length_a   1.000
_cell.length_b   1.000
_cell.length_c   1.000
_cell.angle_alpha   90.00
_cell.angle_beta   90.00
_cell.angle_gamma   90.00
#
_symmetry.space_group_name_H-M   'P 1'
#
loop_
_entity.id
_entity.type
_entity.pdbx_description
1 polymer ?
#
loop_
_entity_poly.entity_id
_entity_poly.type
_entity_poly.pdbx_seq_one_letter_code
_entity_poly.pdbx_strand_id
1 'polypeptide(L)'
;MSALVVVAGPPRAGVSAMVAALNRRPSAYRFTERPAPQDSPAAALFVVSAVAPMAESDCALADLVAARTPVTIPVLAKVDDHRDWRRVRDANLATAQRCSVRLAGVPWVGAAAAPRLGEPQVDDVLTALDAALGDPARHARAARLAAQARLGRLGEERDRLVRTRRQARLDEAAARRHDAQQARLALTHGARRRCAALRTELLHDAAAADRRALARFPARARQRCADVLAGVDDDIAARTGQLPSAGAAELDLVEPPAQSWRLERRLTAVLGAGFGLGVALVVTRFVAGLAPGLTAVALVAGAAAGLATTTWVVRARTLLHDRAVLAGWVGEAAAAVRAAAEERIGTGLLVAETGAVGETAADRQIGRRIAALDAELRQLTRPADLPAKVTRR
;
A
#
# COMPACT_ATOMS: atom_id res chain seq x y z
N MET A 1 10.77 51.33 20.96
CA MET A 1 9.94 50.51 20.05
C MET A 1 8.55 50.45 20.64
N SER A 2 7.52 50.87 19.90
CA SER A 2 6.14 50.86 20.38
C SER A 2 5.58 49.43 20.31
N ALA A 3 5.00 48.92 21.40
CA ALA A 3 4.42 47.58 21.41
C ALA A 3 3.11 47.54 20.60
N LEU A 4 2.94 46.53 19.76
CA LEU A 4 1.75 46.41 18.91
C LEU A 4 0.56 45.88 19.71
N VAL A 5 -0.59 46.54 19.59
CA VAL A 5 -1.86 46.13 20.19
C VAL A 5 -2.90 45.99 19.08
N VAL A 6 -3.53 44.81 19.01
CA VAL A 6 -4.61 44.60 18.06
C VAL A 6 -5.93 45.06 18.65
N VAL A 7 -6.77 45.74 17.87
CA VAL A 7 -8.11 46.15 18.29
C VAL A 7 -9.11 45.39 17.44
N ALA A 8 -9.93 44.57 18.08
CA ALA A 8 -10.90 43.72 17.41
C ALA A 8 -12.25 43.81 18.10
N GLY A 9 -13.33 43.51 17.39
CA GLY A 9 -14.67 43.57 17.96
C GLY A 9 -15.74 43.25 16.92
N PRO A 10 -17.00 43.09 17.37
CA PRO A 10 -18.12 42.87 16.47
C PRO A 10 -18.34 44.04 15.50
N PRO A 11 -19.04 43.81 14.37
CA PRO A 11 -19.42 44.87 13.45
C PRO A 11 -20.12 46.02 14.19
N ARG A 12 -19.77 47.27 13.84
CA ARG A 12 -20.32 48.50 14.43
C ARG A 12 -20.03 48.72 15.92
N ALA A 13 -19.13 47.94 16.53
CA ALA A 13 -18.68 48.17 17.91
C ALA A 13 -17.91 49.49 18.10
N GLY A 14 -17.35 50.05 17.03
CA GLY A 14 -16.54 51.28 17.08
C GLY A 14 -15.03 51.03 17.07
N VAL A 15 -14.58 49.87 16.59
CA VAL A 15 -13.16 49.47 16.50
C VAL A 15 -12.32 50.54 15.78
N SER A 16 -12.73 51.01 14.60
CA SER A 16 -11.96 52.00 13.84
C SER A 16 -11.86 53.36 14.51
N ALA A 17 -12.94 53.80 15.15
CA ALA A 17 -12.93 55.01 15.97
C ALA A 17 -11.95 54.85 17.15
N MET A 18 -11.94 53.68 17.80
CA MET A 18 -11.02 53.34 18.89
C MET A 18 -9.56 53.38 18.46
N VAL A 19 -9.22 52.74 17.34
CA VAL A 19 -7.85 52.75 16.78
C VAL A 19 -7.41 54.17 16.45
N ALA A 20 -8.28 54.97 15.81
CA ALA A 20 -7.96 56.36 15.48
C ALA A 20 -7.78 57.24 16.72
N ALA A 21 -8.62 57.07 17.75
CA ALA A 21 -8.52 57.81 19.00
C ALA A 21 -7.26 57.46 19.80
N LEU A 22 -6.97 56.17 19.95
CA LEU A 22 -5.81 55.69 20.70
C LEU A 22 -4.48 56.07 20.04
N ASN A 23 -4.37 55.97 18.71
CA ASN A 23 -3.15 56.37 18.00
C ASN A 23 -2.91 57.90 18.02
N ARG A 24 -3.91 58.72 18.36
CA ARG A 24 -3.74 60.17 18.56
C ARG A 24 -3.27 60.54 19.96
N ARG A 25 -3.39 59.63 20.93
CA ARG A 25 -2.89 59.82 22.29
C ARG A 25 -1.40 59.47 22.36
N PRO A 26 -0.56 60.23 23.07
CA PRO A 26 0.82 59.84 23.32
C PRO A 26 0.85 58.57 24.17
N SER A 27 1.36 57.47 23.60
CA SER A 27 1.44 56.17 24.28
C SER A 27 2.64 55.35 23.81
N ALA A 28 3.02 54.34 24.60
CA ALA A 28 4.07 53.38 24.23
C ALA A 28 3.59 52.33 23.21
N TYR A 29 2.37 52.46 22.70
CA TYR A 29 1.68 51.42 21.93
C TYR A 29 1.37 51.88 20.51
N ARG A 30 1.30 50.91 19.60
CA ARG A 30 0.75 51.12 18.25
C ARG A 30 -0.50 50.27 18.11
N PHE A 31 -1.61 50.88 17.72
CA PHE A 31 -2.90 50.19 17.60
C PHE A 31 -3.23 49.88 16.14
N THR A 32 -3.66 48.64 15.86
CA THR A 32 -4.10 48.23 14.52
C THR A 32 -5.32 47.32 14.59
N GLU A 33 -6.22 47.39 13.61
CA GLU A 33 -7.30 46.41 13.46
C GLU A 33 -6.83 45.13 12.79
N ARG A 34 -5.85 45.26 11.89
CA ARG A 34 -5.36 44.20 11.01
C ARG A 34 -3.85 44.10 11.20
N PRO A 35 -3.37 43.24 12.11
CA PRO A 35 -1.95 42.98 12.24
C PRO A 35 -1.48 42.20 11.01
N ALA A 36 -0.24 42.41 10.59
CA ALA A 36 0.37 41.59 9.56
C ALA A 36 0.56 40.14 10.06
N PRO A 37 0.61 39.12 9.18
CA PRO A 37 0.79 37.73 9.61
C PRO A 37 2.05 37.48 10.46
N GLN A 38 3.10 38.27 10.22
CA GLN A 38 4.36 38.23 10.94
C GLN A 38 4.39 39.07 12.23
N ASP A 39 3.36 39.88 12.49
CA ASP A 39 3.30 40.70 13.69
C ASP A 39 2.99 39.83 14.92
N SER A 40 3.62 40.17 16.05
CA SER A 40 3.36 39.54 17.35
C SER A 40 2.77 40.57 18.31
N PRO A 41 1.43 40.74 18.35
CA PRO A 41 0.79 41.71 19.24
C PRO A 41 1.06 41.39 20.71
N ALA A 42 1.43 42.40 21.49
CA ALA A 42 1.62 42.28 22.94
C ALA A 42 0.27 42.13 23.66
N ALA A 43 -0.78 42.73 23.13
CA ALA A 43 -2.15 42.65 23.67
C ALA A 43 -3.20 42.77 22.58
N ALA A 44 -4.44 42.46 22.96
CA ALA A 44 -5.66 42.77 22.21
C ALA A 44 -6.60 43.65 23.05
N LEU A 45 -7.27 44.59 22.40
CA LEU A 45 -8.47 45.24 22.90
C LEU A 45 -9.68 44.59 22.21
N PHE A 46 -10.57 43.98 23.00
CA PHE A 46 -11.82 43.43 22.49
C PHE A 46 -12.95 44.42 22.73
N VAL A 47 -13.33 45.16 21.70
CA VAL A 47 -14.27 46.28 21.76
C VAL A 47 -15.68 45.81 21.44
N VAL A 48 -16.64 46.10 22.31
CA VAL A 48 -18.08 45.88 22.07
C VAL A 48 -18.87 47.15 22.38
N SER A 49 -20.03 47.32 21.77
CA SER A 49 -20.81 48.57 21.91
C SER A 49 -21.65 48.57 23.19
N ALA A 50 -21.77 49.70 23.86
CA ALA A 50 -22.71 49.93 24.96
C ALA A 50 -24.20 49.91 24.54
N VAL A 51 -24.49 49.74 23.24
CA VAL A 51 -25.84 49.69 22.68
C VAL A 51 -26.60 48.46 23.18
N ALA A 52 -25.94 47.32 23.31
CA ALA A 52 -26.56 46.06 23.70
C ALA A 52 -25.52 45.10 24.31
N PRO A 53 -25.96 44.14 25.16
CA PRO A 53 -25.09 43.07 25.63
C PRO A 53 -24.54 42.20 24.48
N MET A 54 -23.41 41.55 24.73
CA MET A 54 -22.79 40.61 23.80
C MET A 54 -23.71 39.45 23.43
N ALA A 55 -23.71 39.11 22.15
CA ALA A 55 -24.29 37.87 21.63
C ALA A 55 -23.28 36.71 21.71
N GLU A 56 -23.77 35.49 21.51
CA GLU A 56 -22.94 34.27 21.46
C GLU A 56 -21.90 34.31 20.33
N SER A 57 -22.24 34.90 19.18
CA SER A 57 -21.29 35.14 18.09
C SER A 57 -20.16 36.09 18.50
N ASP A 58 -20.44 37.08 19.35
CA ASP A 58 -19.42 38.01 19.85
C ASP A 58 -18.44 37.29 20.78
N CYS A 59 -18.94 36.34 21.58
CA CYS A 59 -18.11 35.48 22.42
C CYS A 59 -17.15 34.61 21.60
N ALA A 60 -17.62 33.97 20.52
CA ALA A 60 -16.77 33.16 19.65
C ALA A 60 -15.63 34.00 19.04
N LEU A 61 -15.93 35.23 18.64
CA LEU A 61 -14.90 36.17 18.17
C LEU A 61 -13.93 36.57 19.29
N ALA A 62 -14.45 36.86 20.49
CA ALA A 62 -13.65 37.22 21.65
C ALA A 62 -12.65 36.13 22.02
N ASP A 63 -13.08 34.86 22.01
CA ASP A 63 -12.22 33.70 22.26
C ASP A 63 -11.15 33.53 21.19
N LEU A 64 -11.47 33.75 19.92
CA LEU A 64 -10.51 33.67 18.83
C LEU A 64 -9.43 34.75 18.92
N VAL A 65 -9.80 35.97 19.31
CA VAL A 65 -8.87 37.07 19.59
C VAL A 65 -8.01 36.73 20.80
N ALA A 66 -8.65 36.32 21.90
CA ALA A 66 -7.97 35.99 23.14
C ALA A 66 -7.02 34.80 23.01
N ALA A 67 -7.29 33.85 22.10
CA ALA A 67 -6.40 32.73 21.80
C ALA A 67 -5.08 33.16 21.12
N ARG A 68 -5.07 34.30 20.43
CA ARG A 68 -3.95 34.79 19.61
C ARG A 68 -3.09 35.84 20.30
N THR A 69 -3.54 36.41 21.42
CA THR A 69 -2.79 37.42 22.17
C THR A 69 -2.53 37.00 23.61
N PRO A 70 -1.43 37.49 24.22
CA PRO A 70 -1.12 37.21 25.62
C PRO A 70 -2.16 37.83 26.56
N VAL A 71 -2.54 39.07 26.29
CA VAL A 71 -3.47 39.83 27.12
C VAL A 71 -4.63 40.28 26.24
N THR A 72 -5.87 40.10 26.71
CA THR A 72 -7.05 40.69 26.07
C THR A 72 -7.81 41.52 27.08
N ILE A 73 -8.07 42.78 26.73
CA ILE A 73 -8.78 43.74 27.57
C ILE A 73 -10.15 43.98 26.94
N PRO A 74 -11.26 43.62 27.62
CA PRO A 74 -12.59 43.92 27.14
C PRO A 74 -12.90 45.41 27.33
N VAL A 75 -13.34 46.05 26.25
CA VAL A 75 -13.66 47.47 26.21
C VAL A 75 -15.12 47.64 25.80
N LEU A 76 -15.89 48.37 26.60
CA LEU A 76 -17.24 48.79 26.27
C LEU A 76 -17.20 50.19 25.65
N ALA A 77 -17.42 50.29 24.36
CA ALA A 77 -17.39 51.54 23.60
C ALA A 77 -18.73 52.28 23.61
N LYS A 78 -18.69 53.59 23.31
CA LYS A 78 -19.85 54.50 23.20
C LYS A 78 -20.56 54.76 24.53
N VAL A 79 -19.81 54.78 25.63
CA VAL A 79 -20.37 55.03 26.97
C VAL A 79 -20.89 56.46 27.13
N ASP A 80 -20.46 57.37 26.27
CA ASP A 80 -20.93 58.76 26.16
C ASP A 80 -22.39 58.85 25.69
N ASP A 81 -22.81 57.94 24.80
CA ASP A 81 -24.12 57.96 24.17
C ASP A 81 -25.19 57.17 24.94
N HIS A 82 -24.79 56.35 25.91
CA HIS A 82 -25.66 55.38 26.57
C HIS A 82 -25.59 55.50 28.09
N ARG A 83 -26.52 56.23 28.73
CA ARG A 83 -26.52 56.46 30.19
C ARG A 83 -26.51 55.17 31.04
N ASP A 84 -27.16 54.12 30.54
CA ASP A 84 -27.26 52.81 31.20
C ASP A 84 -26.13 51.83 30.84
N TRP A 85 -25.02 52.31 30.27
CA TRP A 85 -23.90 51.47 29.82
C TRP A 85 -23.36 50.55 30.93
N ARG A 86 -23.45 50.96 32.21
CA ARG A 86 -23.02 50.14 33.35
C ARG A 86 -23.83 48.84 33.47
N ARG A 87 -25.13 48.88 33.19
CA ARG A 87 -25.99 47.68 33.15
C ARG A 87 -25.56 46.73 32.04
N VAL A 88 -25.21 47.27 30.86
CA VAL A 88 -24.70 46.50 29.73
C VAL A 88 -23.34 45.89 30.04
N ARG A 89 -22.44 46.64 30.70
CA ARG A 89 -21.15 46.14 31.21
C ARG A 89 -21.34 44.94 32.14
N ASP A 90 -22.26 45.05 33.09
CA ASP A 90 -22.48 43.99 34.08
C ASP A 90 -23.08 42.72 33.43
N ALA A 91 -23.99 42.90 32.45
CA ALA A 91 -24.48 41.81 31.61
C ALA A 91 -23.36 41.16 30.79
N ASN A 92 -22.45 41.95 30.22
CA ASN A 92 -21.30 41.45 29.47
C ASN A 92 -20.32 40.70 30.36
N LEU A 93 -20.10 41.15 31.60
CA LEU A 93 -19.27 40.43 32.56
C LEU A 93 -19.84 39.04 32.85
N ALA A 94 -21.16 38.94 33.09
CA ALA A 94 -21.84 37.67 33.33
C ALA A 94 -21.84 36.75 32.09
N THR A 95 -21.92 37.32 30.89
CA THR A 95 -21.80 36.56 29.63
C THR A 95 -20.37 36.09 29.41
N ALA A 96 -19.37 36.95 29.58
CA ALA A 96 -17.95 36.61 29.43
C ALA A 96 -17.50 35.50 30.39
N GLN A 97 -18.00 35.49 31.63
CA GLN A 97 -17.76 34.40 32.58
C GLN A 97 -18.20 33.03 32.07
N ARG A 98 -19.26 32.98 31.25
CA ARG A 98 -19.81 31.73 30.71
C ARG A 98 -19.17 31.35 29.39
N CYS A 99 -18.84 32.34 28.56
CA CYS A 99 -18.45 32.09 27.18
C CYS A 99 -16.95 32.15 26.89
N SER A 100 -16.12 32.69 27.80
CA SER A 100 -14.68 32.76 27.60
C SER A 100 -13.91 32.61 28.91
N VAL A 101 -13.14 31.52 29.03
CA VAL A 101 -12.24 31.30 30.18
C VAL A 101 -11.16 32.40 30.28
N ARG A 102 -10.81 33.04 29.15
CA ARG A 102 -9.78 34.09 29.12
C ARG A 102 -10.31 35.47 29.50
N LEU A 103 -11.59 35.76 29.27
CA LEU A 103 -12.23 37.02 29.68
C LEU A 103 -12.98 36.91 31.00
N ALA A 104 -13.17 35.70 31.53
CA ALA A 104 -13.75 35.48 32.84
C ALA A 104 -12.98 36.23 33.94
N GLY A 105 -13.67 37.12 34.65
CA GLY A 105 -13.10 37.90 35.75
C GLY A 105 -12.17 39.04 35.33
N VAL A 106 -12.05 39.34 34.02
CA VAL A 106 -11.31 40.51 33.56
C VAL A 106 -12.21 41.75 33.70
N PRO A 107 -11.74 42.83 34.37
CA PRO A 107 -12.50 44.07 34.45
C PRO A 107 -12.75 44.69 33.08
N TRP A 108 -13.96 45.15 32.87
CA TRP A 108 -14.41 45.80 31.63
C TRP A 108 -14.20 47.30 31.71
N VAL A 109 -13.55 47.87 30.69
CA VAL A 109 -13.22 49.30 30.64
C VAL A 109 -14.22 50.03 29.75
N GLY A 110 -14.85 51.10 30.27
CA GLY A 110 -15.70 51.97 29.47
C GLY A 110 -14.86 52.94 28.64
N ALA A 111 -15.25 53.20 27.40
CA ALA A 111 -14.53 54.15 26.54
C ALA A 111 -15.45 54.85 25.53
N ALA A 112 -15.11 56.10 25.20
CA ALA A 112 -15.77 56.91 24.20
C ALA A 112 -14.73 57.43 23.20
N ALA A 113 -14.51 56.69 22.11
CA ALA A 113 -13.45 57.01 21.15
C ALA A 113 -13.79 58.16 20.20
N ALA A 114 -15.07 58.39 19.93
CA ALA A 114 -15.56 59.47 19.06
C ALA A 114 -16.90 59.99 19.61
N PRO A 115 -16.88 60.65 20.78
CA PRO A 115 -18.10 61.11 21.41
C PRO A 115 -18.77 62.21 20.60
N ARG A 116 -20.11 62.30 20.67
CA ARG A 116 -20.85 63.39 20.00
C ARG A 116 -20.58 64.75 20.61
N LEU A 117 -20.26 64.78 21.91
CA LEU A 117 -19.94 65.98 22.67
C LEU A 117 -18.73 65.69 23.57
N GLY A 118 -17.76 66.60 23.59
CA GLY A 118 -16.55 66.51 24.42
C GLY A 118 -15.37 65.80 23.74
N GLU A 119 -14.31 65.60 24.52
CA GLU A 119 -13.08 64.95 24.04
C GLU A 119 -13.17 63.42 24.13
N PRO A 120 -12.43 62.68 23.26
CA PRO A 120 -12.34 61.23 23.36
C PRO A 120 -11.86 60.72 24.73
N GLN A 121 -12.66 59.87 25.36
CA GLN A 121 -12.36 59.23 26.65
C GLN A 121 -11.80 57.84 26.39
N VAL A 122 -10.47 57.73 26.28
CA VAL A 122 -9.76 56.46 26.04
C VAL A 122 -8.62 56.22 27.03
N ASP A 123 -8.41 57.14 27.97
CA ASP A 123 -7.28 57.09 28.91
C ASP A 123 -7.40 55.93 29.90
N ASP A 124 -8.62 55.56 30.29
CA ASP A 124 -8.88 54.36 31.10
C ASP A 124 -8.47 53.07 30.37
N VAL A 125 -8.57 53.05 29.03
CA VAL A 125 -8.13 51.91 28.21
C VAL A 125 -6.62 51.80 28.22
N LEU A 126 -5.93 52.94 28.09
CA LEU A 126 -4.46 53.00 28.19
C LEU A 126 -3.98 52.59 29.59
N THR A 127 -4.66 53.06 30.64
CA THR A 127 -4.37 52.70 32.03
C THR A 127 -4.55 51.21 32.28
N ALA A 128 -5.64 50.62 31.78
CA ALA A 128 -5.87 49.18 31.87
C ALA A 128 -4.83 48.38 31.08
N LEU A 129 -4.38 48.90 29.94
CA LEU A 129 -3.34 48.30 29.12
C LEU A 129 -1.98 48.32 29.82
N ASP A 130 -1.59 49.44 30.41
CA ASP A 130 -0.37 49.55 31.22
C ASP A 130 -0.40 48.60 32.42
N ALA A 131 -1.52 48.54 33.15
CA ALA A 131 -1.68 47.63 34.29
C ALA A 131 -1.60 46.15 33.86
N ALA A 132 -2.26 45.79 32.76
CA ALA A 132 -2.29 44.42 32.28
C ALA A 132 -0.96 43.98 31.65
N LEU A 133 -0.27 44.88 30.95
CA LEU A 133 1.06 44.67 30.38
C LEU A 133 2.18 44.75 31.43
N GLY A 134 1.92 45.41 32.57
CA GLY A 134 2.81 45.42 33.73
C GLY A 134 2.71 44.18 34.63
N ASP A 135 1.64 43.36 34.52
CA ASP A 135 1.42 42.18 35.37
C ASP A 135 2.15 40.93 34.83
N PRO A 136 3.26 40.49 35.43
CA PRO A 136 4.01 39.32 34.94
C PRO A 136 3.21 38.01 35.05
N ALA A 137 2.25 37.89 35.99
CA ALA A 137 1.48 36.67 36.17
C ALA A 137 0.49 36.42 35.02
N ARG A 138 -0.10 37.50 34.46
CA ARG A 138 -0.98 37.40 33.28
C ARG A 138 -0.22 36.96 32.04
N HIS A 139 0.97 37.53 31.80
CA HIS A 139 1.84 37.11 30.69
C HIS A 139 2.23 35.64 30.82
N ALA A 140 2.65 35.20 32.01
CA ALA A 140 3.03 33.82 32.26
C ALA A 140 1.87 32.85 32.00
N ARG A 141 0.64 33.18 32.44
CA ARG A 141 -0.55 32.36 32.21
C ARG A 141 -0.90 32.25 30.73
N ALA A 142 -0.89 33.37 30.01
CA ALA A 142 -1.24 33.37 28.61
C ALA A 142 -0.19 32.68 27.73
N ALA A 143 1.10 32.88 28.04
CA ALA A 143 2.20 32.16 27.40
C ALA A 143 2.06 30.65 27.61
N ARG A 144 1.68 30.21 28.82
CA ARG A 144 1.43 28.79 29.12
C ARG A 144 0.28 28.21 28.29
N LEU A 145 -0.85 28.92 28.18
CA LEU A 145 -1.99 28.46 27.38
C LEU A 145 -1.66 28.43 25.88
N ALA A 146 -0.90 29.40 25.37
CA ALA A 146 -0.43 29.41 23.98
C ALA A 146 0.54 28.25 23.71
N ALA A 147 1.45 27.95 24.65
CA ALA A 147 2.35 26.80 24.56
C ALA A 147 1.57 25.47 24.54
N GLN A 148 0.56 25.32 25.41
CA GLN A 148 -0.32 24.13 25.42
C GLN A 148 -1.08 23.97 24.09
N ALA A 149 -1.63 25.05 23.54
CA ALA A 149 -2.31 25.01 22.24
C ALA A 149 -1.36 24.65 21.09
N ARG A 150 -0.09 25.12 21.14
CA ARG A 150 0.94 24.73 20.18
C ARG A 150 1.28 23.24 20.29
N LEU A 151 1.47 22.73 21.50
CA LEU A 151 1.71 21.30 21.73
C LEU A 151 0.57 20.43 21.17
N GLY A 152 -0.69 20.82 21.41
CA GLY A 152 -1.86 20.13 20.85
C GLY A 152 -1.83 20.07 19.32
N ARG A 153 -1.60 21.21 18.65
CA ARG A 153 -1.53 21.27 17.18
C ARG A 153 -0.41 20.40 16.60
N LEU A 154 0.78 20.42 17.22
CA LEU A 154 1.91 19.59 16.79
C LEU A 154 1.62 18.09 16.98
N GLY A 155 0.96 17.74 18.09
CA GLY A 155 0.51 16.36 18.36
C GLY A 155 -0.52 15.88 17.32
N GLU A 156 -1.52 16.70 17.00
CA GLU A 156 -2.52 16.40 15.97
C GLU A 156 -1.90 16.21 14.59
N GLU A 157 -0.95 17.08 14.21
CA GLU A 157 -0.23 16.95 12.94
C GLU A 157 0.58 15.64 12.90
N ARG A 158 1.31 15.33 13.98
CA ARG A 158 2.07 14.09 14.12
C ARG A 158 1.16 12.87 13.97
N ASP A 159 0.05 12.83 14.71
CA ASP A 159 -0.89 11.71 14.69
C ASP A 159 -1.54 11.54 13.31
N ARG A 160 -1.85 12.65 12.63
CA ARG A 160 -2.36 12.62 11.25
C ARG A 160 -1.33 12.01 10.28
N LEU A 161 -0.06 12.40 10.38
CA LEU A 161 1.00 11.85 9.54
C LEU A 161 1.25 10.36 9.83
N VAL A 162 1.22 9.95 11.10
CA VAL A 162 1.34 8.53 11.48
C VAL A 162 0.19 7.70 10.90
N ARG A 163 -1.06 8.17 11.01
CA ARG A 163 -2.22 7.51 10.41
C ARG A 163 -2.11 7.40 8.88
N THR A 164 -1.72 8.49 8.23
CA THR A 164 -1.53 8.54 6.76
C THR A 164 -0.45 7.58 6.31
N ARG A 165 0.71 7.57 6.99
CA ARG A 165 1.82 6.64 6.73
C ARG A 165 1.39 5.19 6.89
N ARG A 166 0.65 4.88 7.96
CA ARG A 166 0.13 3.52 8.22
C ARG A 166 -0.83 3.08 7.12
N GLN A 167 -1.78 3.94 6.73
CA GLN A 167 -2.73 3.62 5.67
C GLN A 167 -2.03 3.37 4.34
N ALA A 168 -1.11 4.26 3.94
CA ALA A 168 -0.33 4.09 2.72
C ALA A 168 0.45 2.75 2.72
N ARG A 169 1.05 2.36 3.84
CA ARG A 169 1.73 1.05 3.97
C ARG A 169 0.77 -0.14 3.84
N LEU A 170 -0.45 -0.04 4.37
CA LEU A 170 -1.46 -1.09 4.22
C LEU A 170 -1.93 -1.21 2.78
N ASP A 171 -2.19 -0.08 2.12
CA ASP A 171 -2.62 -0.03 0.72
C ASP A 171 -1.52 -0.58 -0.19
N GLU A 172 -0.26 -0.20 0.04
CA GLU A 172 0.89 -0.71 -0.70
C GLU A 172 1.09 -2.22 -0.49
N ALA A 173 0.95 -2.72 0.74
CA ALA A 173 1.00 -4.16 1.00
C ALA A 173 -0.15 -4.92 0.33
N ALA A 174 -1.35 -4.34 0.28
CA ALA A 174 -2.49 -4.93 -0.41
C ALA A 174 -2.26 -4.98 -1.93
N ALA A 175 -1.75 -3.90 -2.52
CA ALA A 175 -1.39 -3.83 -3.94
C ALA A 175 -0.31 -4.88 -4.29
N ARG A 176 0.76 -4.97 -3.49
CA ARG A 176 1.82 -5.98 -3.71
C ARG A 176 1.29 -7.41 -3.64
N ARG A 177 0.39 -7.72 -2.69
CA ARG A 177 -0.26 -9.03 -2.63
C ARG A 177 -1.10 -9.30 -3.86
N HIS A 178 -1.86 -8.31 -4.32
CA HIS A 178 -2.66 -8.44 -5.54
C HIS A 178 -1.78 -8.73 -6.75
N ASP A 179 -0.68 -7.98 -6.92
CA ASP A 179 0.28 -8.16 -8.00
C ASP A 179 0.95 -9.55 -7.94
N ALA A 180 1.31 -10.02 -6.74
CA ALA A 180 1.87 -11.36 -6.53
C ALA A 180 0.87 -12.46 -6.88
N GLN A 181 -0.41 -12.33 -6.50
CA GLN A 181 -1.45 -13.30 -6.87
C GLN A 181 -1.70 -13.30 -8.38
N GLN A 182 -1.75 -12.12 -9.02
CA GLN A 182 -1.86 -12.02 -10.48
C GLN A 182 -0.67 -12.65 -11.19
N ALA A 183 0.56 -12.38 -10.72
CA ALA A 183 1.77 -12.98 -11.26
C ALA A 183 1.74 -14.51 -11.14
N ARG A 184 1.37 -15.04 -9.97
CA ARG A 184 1.22 -16.48 -9.74
C ARG A 184 0.21 -17.12 -10.69
N LEU A 185 -0.95 -16.51 -10.86
CA LEU A 185 -1.99 -17.02 -11.77
C LEU A 185 -1.51 -17.02 -13.22
N ALA A 186 -0.90 -15.92 -13.68
CA ALA A 186 -0.38 -15.80 -15.04
C ALA A 186 0.72 -16.83 -15.33
N LEU A 187 1.71 -16.96 -14.43
CA LEU A 187 2.81 -17.92 -14.56
C LEU A 187 2.30 -19.37 -14.52
N THR A 188 1.39 -19.69 -13.59
CA THR A 188 0.81 -21.04 -13.48
C THR A 188 0.00 -21.39 -14.73
N HIS A 189 -0.77 -20.45 -15.26
CA HIS A 189 -1.52 -20.64 -16.49
C HIS A 189 -0.58 -20.85 -17.69
N GLY A 190 0.47 -20.02 -17.81
CA GLY A 190 1.51 -20.16 -18.84
C GLY A 190 2.19 -21.53 -18.80
N ALA A 191 2.65 -21.96 -17.61
CA ALA A 191 3.27 -23.27 -17.40
C ALA A 191 2.32 -24.43 -17.78
N ARG A 192 1.04 -24.37 -17.38
CA ARG A 192 0.04 -25.38 -17.76
C ARG A 192 -0.17 -25.46 -19.27
N ARG A 193 -0.23 -24.32 -19.95
CA ARG A 193 -0.35 -24.25 -21.41
C ARG A 193 0.88 -24.87 -22.09
N ARG A 194 2.10 -24.58 -21.63
CA ARG A 194 3.34 -25.17 -22.15
C ARG A 194 3.38 -26.69 -21.92
N CYS A 195 3.02 -27.16 -20.72
CA CYS A 195 2.96 -28.60 -20.42
C CYS A 195 1.92 -29.33 -21.28
N ALA A 196 0.75 -28.71 -21.52
CA ALA A 196 -0.27 -29.28 -22.40
C ALA A 196 0.19 -29.35 -23.87
N ALA A 197 0.93 -28.33 -24.33
CA ALA A 197 1.55 -28.32 -25.66
C ALA A 197 2.63 -29.41 -25.77
N LEU A 198 3.54 -29.49 -24.80
CA LEU A 198 4.58 -30.53 -24.70
C LEU A 198 3.97 -31.94 -24.77
N ARG A 199 2.92 -32.20 -24.00
CA ARG A 199 2.24 -33.49 -24.00
C ARG A 199 1.68 -33.82 -25.38
N THR A 200 1.04 -32.86 -26.04
CA THR A 200 0.47 -33.04 -27.39
C THR A 200 1.58 -33.32 -28.42
N GLU A 201 2.68 -32.56 -28.37
CA GLU A 201 3.87 -32.73 -29.21
C GLU A 201 4.47 -34.13 -29.03
N LEU A 202 4.74 -34.54 -27.79
CA LEU A 202 5.35 -35.84 -27.50
C LEU A 202 4.44 -37.02 -27.84
N LEU A 203 3.13 -36.91 -27.64
CA LEU A 203 2.17 -37.95 -28.04
C LEU A 203 2.10 -38.08 -29.58
N HIS A 204 2.15 -36.96 -30.30
CA HIS A 204 2.20 -36.96 -31.76
C HIS A 204 3.49 -37.63 -32.25
N ASP A 205 4.64 -37.27 -31.68
CA ASP A 205 5.94 -37.87 -32.00
C ASP A 205 5.98 -39.37 -31.69
N ALA A 206 5.43 -39.80 -30.55
CA ALA A 206 5.34 -41.22 -30.19
C ALA A 206 4.47 -42.00 -31.17
N ALA A 207 3.35 -41.43 -31.62
CA ALA A 207 2.46 -42.04 -32.59
C ALA A 207 3.10 -42.16 -33.99
N ALA A 208 3.92 -41.19 -34.38
CA ALA A 208 4.62 -41.17 -35.68
C ALA A 208 5.93 -41.99 -35.68
N ALA A 209 6.51 -42.28 -34.52
CA ALA A 209 7.82 -42.92 -34.41
C ALA A 209 7.88 -44.33 -35.03
N ASP A 210 8.94 -44.56 -35.82
CA ASP A 210 9.35 -45.90 -36.27
C ASP A 210 10.20 -46.62 -35.20
N ARG A 211 10.56 -47.89 -35.44
CA ARG A 211 11.29 -48.71 -34.45
C ARG A 211 12.66 -48.13 -34.06
N ARG A 212 13.35 -47.40 -34.96
CA ARG A 212 14.64 -46.77 -34.66
C ARG A 212 14.45 -45.47 -33.88
N ALA A 213 13.40 -44.72 -34.20
CA ALA A 213 13.01 -43.48 -33.54
C ALA A 213 12.51 -43.72 -32.11
N LEU A 214 11.81 -44.84 -31.86
CA LEU A 214 11.37 -45.26 -30.53
C LEU A 214 12.54 -45.42 -29.56
N ALA A 215 13.67 -45.98 -30.00
CA ALA A 215 14.86 -46.15 -29.16
C ALA A 215 15.51 -44.82 -28.74
N ARG A 216 15.36 -43.76 -29.55
CA ARG A 216 15.88 -42.41 -29.26
C ARG A 216 14.84 -41.47 -28.66
N PHE A 217 13.59 -41.92 -28.55
CA PHE A 217 12.48 -41.08 -28.11
C PHE A 217 12.64 -40.59 -26.66
N PRO A 218 13.01 -41.43 -25.66
CA PRO A 218 13.15 -40.97 -24.28
C PRO A 218 14.17 -39.83 -24.13
N ALA A 219 15.33 -39.93 -24.79
CA ALA A 219 16.35 -38.88 -24.75
C ALA A 219 15.86 -37.55 -25.33
N ARG A 220 15.13 -37.59 -26.46
CA ARG A 220 14.53 -36.39 -27.07
C ARG A 220 13.43 -35.80 -26.21
N ALA A 221 12.57 -36.63 -25.64
CA ALA A 221 11.53 -36.17 -24.72
C ALA A 221 12.11 -35.50 -23.47
N ARG A 222 13.17 -36.06 -22.87
CA ARG A 222 13.89 -35.41 -21.75
C ARG A 222 14.44 -34.04 -22.13
N GLN A 223 15.05 -33.91 -23.31
CA GLN A 223 15.51 -32.61 -23.80
C GLN A 223 14.37 -31.60 -23.92
N ARG A 224 13.23 -31.99 -24.53
CA ARG A 224 12.07 -31.10 -24.66
C ARG A 224 11.45 -30.72 -23.31
N CYS A 225 11.43 -31.65 -22.35
CA CYS A 225 11.03 -31.36 -20.97
C CYS A 225 11.94 -30.31 -20.33
N ALA A 226 13.27 -30.42 -20.52
CA ALA A 226 14.24 -29.45 -20.03
C ALA A 226 14.06 -28.07 -20.69
N ASP A 227 13.84 -28.03 -22.01
CA ASP A 227 13.58 -26.78 -22.75
C ASP A 227 12.32 -26.06 -22.21
N VAL A 228 11.26 -26.81 -21.91
CA VAL A 228 10.01 -26.24 -21.36
C VAL A 228 10.24 -25.65 -19.98
N LEU A 229 10.99 -26.34 -19.12
CA LEU A 229 11.32 -25.82 -17.80
C LEU A 229 12.22 -24.59 -17.85
N ALA A 230 13.23 -24.58 -18.73
CA ALA A 230 14.06 -23.39 -18.96
C ALA A 230 13.20 -22.20 -19.41
N GLY A 231 12.24 -22.43 -20.32
CA GLY A 231 11.31 -21.39 -20.72
C GLY A 231 10.35 -20.91 -19.61
N VAL A 232 10.08 -21.73 -18.59
CA VAL A 232 9.33 -21.30 -17.38
C VAL A 232 10.24 -20.46 -16.48
N ASP A 233 11.51 -20.84 -16.34
CA ASP A 233 12.50 -20.07 -15.58
C ASP A 233 12.71 -18.68 -16.19
N ASP A 234 12.73 -18.58 -17.52
CA ASP A 234 12.77 -17.30 -18.25
C ASP A 234 11.53 -16.43 -17.97
N ASP A 235 10.33 -17.03 -17.95
CA ASP A 235 9.09 -16.30 -17.62
C ASP A 235 9.11 -15.78 -16.17
N ILE A 236 9.62 -16.59 -15.24
CA ILE A 236 9.80 -16.19 -13.83
C ILE A 236 10.78 -15.03 -13.77
N ALA A 237 11.95 -15.15 -14.40
CA ALA A 237 12.98 -14.12 -14.39
C ALA A 237 12.51 -12.82 -15.02
N ALA A 238 11.78 -12.88 -16.13
CA ALA A 238 11.18 -11.71 -16.77
C ALA A 238 10.15 -11.02 -15.86
N ARG A 239 9.45 -11.76 -15.01
CA ARG A 239 8.43 -11.22 -14.11
C ARG A 239 8.99 -10.69 -12.79
N THR A 240 10.03 -11.33 -12.24
CA THR A 240 10.60 -10.98 -10.93
C THR A 240 11.86 -10.11 -11.04
N GLY A 241 12.49 -10.03 -12.21
CA GLY A 241 13.78 -9.38 -12.42
C GLY A 241 14.96 -10.15 -11.80
N GLN A 242 14.72 -11.36 -11.29
CA GLN A 242 15.74 -12.21 -10.68
C GLN A 242 16.28 -13.20 -11.70
N LEU A 243 17.59 -13.37 -11.75
CA LEU A 243 18.20 -14.41 -12.57
C LEU A 243 17.74 -15.79 -12.08
N PRO A 244 17.50 -16.75 -12.98
CA PRO A 244 17.14 -18.10 -12.59
C PRO A 244 18.22 -18.67 -11.68
N SER A 245 17.82 -19.29 -10.56
CA SER A 245 18.75 -20.01 -9.70
C SER A 245 19.43 -21.09 -10.54
N ALA A 246 20.76 -21.05 -10.64
CA ALA A 246 21.57 -21.97 -11.42
C ALA A 246 21.51 -23.44 -10.92
N GLY A 247 20.67 -23.74 -9.93
CA GLY A 247 20.32 -25.10 -9.54
C GLY A 247 19.16 -25.62 -10.38
N ALA A 248 19.43 -26.00 -11.63
CA ALA A 248 18.56 -26.93 -12.35
C ALA A 248 18.55 -28.25 -11.56
N ALA A 249 17.61 -28.40 -10.63
CA ALA A 249 17.29 -29.71 -10.09
C ALA A 249 16.96 -30.58 -11.30
N GLU A 250 17.84 -31.54 -11.57
CA GLU A 250 17.70 -32.49 -12.66
C GLU A 250 16.36 -33.18 -12.45
N LEU A 251 15.47 -33.07 -13.44
CA LEU A 251 14.18 -33.72 -13.40
C LEU A 251 14.42 -35.23 -13.29
N ASP A 252 14.15 -35.81 -12.14
CA ASP A 252 14.19 -37.27 -11.96
C ASP A 252 12.95 -37.88 -12.63
N LEU A 253 13.05 -38.05 -13.95
CA LEU A 253 12.02 -38.68 -14.76
C LEU A 253 12.15 -40.20 -14.63
N VAL A 254 11.08 -40.85 -14.16
CA VAL A 254 10.96 -42.30 -14.11
C VAL A 254 11.33 -42.91 -15.47
N GLU A 255 12.19 -43.92 -15.47
CA GLU A 255 12.60 -44.61 -16.69
C GLU A 255 11.40 -45.37 -17.29
N PRO A 256 11.19 -45.36 -18.63
CA PRO A 256 10.09 -46.08 -19.25
C PRO A 256 10.12 -47.58 -18.85
N PRO A 257 8.99 -48.18 -18.46
CA PRO A 257 8.97 -49.51 -17.88
C PRO A 257 9.45 -50.57 -18.88
N ALA A 258 10.56 -51.24 -18.54
CA ALA A 258 11.18 -52.27 -19.38
C ALA A 258 10.68 -53.71 -19.13
N GLN A 259 9.83 -53.93 -18.11
CA GLN A 259 9.68 -55.24 -17.48
C GLN A 259 8.58 -56.16 -18.04
N SER A 260 7.57 -55.67 -18.78
CA SER A 260 6.51 -56.51 -19.38
C SER A 260 6.95 -57.27 -20.65
N TRP A 261 8.15 -57.00 -21.15
CA TRP A 261 8.55 -57.31 -22.53
C TRP A 261 8.75 -58.79 -22.85
N ARG A 262 9.03 -59.64 -21.86
CA ARG A 262 9.45 -61.04 -22.09
C ARG A 262 8.28 -62.02 -22.15
N LEU A 263 7.28 -61.86 -21.28
CA LEU A 263 6.13 -62.76 -21.23
C LEU A 263 5.16 -62.49 -22.39
N GLU A 264 4.93 -61.21 -22.69
CA GLU A 264 4.05 -60.80 -23.78
C GLU A 264 4.63 -61.13 -25.16
N ARG A 265 5.96 -61.06 -25.35
CA ARG A 265 6.63 -61.54 -26.57
C ARG A 265 6.47 -63.05 -26.78
N ARG A 266 6.50 -63.85 -25.71
CA ARG A 266 6.29 -65.30 -25.81
C ARG A 266 4.85 -65.62 -26.19
N LEU A 267 3.87 -64.96 -25.56
CA LEU A 267 2.46 -65.14 -25.89
C LEU A 267 2.13 -64.69 -27.31
N THR A 268 2.66 -63.54 -27.75
CA THR A 268 2.47 -63.05 -29.13
C THR A 268 3.21 -63.88 -30.17
N ALA A 269 4.38 -64.45 -29.85
CA ALA A 269 5.07 -65.39 -30.74
C ALA A 269 4.28 -66.69 -30.92
N VAL A 270 3.71 -67.25 -29.83
CA VAL A 270 2.87 -68.45 -29.90
C VAL A 270 1.59 -68.19 -30.70
N LEU A 271 0.90 -67.08 -30.44
CA LEU A 271 -0.31 -66.70 -31.17
C LEU A 271 -0.02 -66.40 -32.66
N GLY A 272 1.08 -65.69 -32.93
CA GLY A 272 1.55 -65.40 -34.28
C GLY A 272 1.90 -66.68 -35.05
N ALA A 273 2.57 -67.64 -34.40
CA ALA A 273 2.91 -68.93 -35.01
C ALA A 273 1.65 -69.73 -35.39
N GLY A 274 0.62 -69.75 -34.52
CA GLY A 274 -0.66 -70.38 -34.83
C GLY A 274 -1.36 -69.75 -36.04
N PHE A 275 -1.37 -68.41 -36.13
CA PHE A 275 -1.93 -67.68 -37.27
C PHE A 275 -1.14 -67.94 -38.56
N GLY A 276 0.19 -67.89 -38.51
CA GLY A 276 1.06 -68.17 -39.65
C GLY A 276 0.94 -69.59 -40.18
N LEU A 277 0.77 -70.58 -39.28
CA LEU A 277 0.50 -71.96 -39.66
C LEU A 277 -0.82 -72.07 -40.43
N GLY A 278 -1.88 -71.39 -39.98
CA GLY A 278 -3.17 -71.33 -40.67
C GLY A 278 -3.06 -70.72 -42.08
N VAL A 279 -2.36 -69.58 -42.21
CA VAL A 279 -2.09 -68.95 -43.51
C VAL A 279 -1.28 -69.87 -44.42
N ALA A 280 -0.25 -70.53 -43.88
CA ALA A 280 0.59 -71.46 -44.63
C ALA A 280 -0.24 -72.61 -45.21
N LEU A 281 -1.15 -73.20 -44.42
CA LEU A 281 -2.05 -74.26 -44.87
C LEU A 281 -3.01 -73.79 -45.96
N VAL A 282 -3.60 -72.59 -45.83
CA VAL A 282 -4.52 -72.02 -46.82
C VAL A 282 -3.81 -71.74 -48.15
N VAL A 283 -2.62 -71.11 -48.11
CA VAL A 283 -1.82 -70.80 -49.31
C VAL A 283 -1.32 -72.09 -49.97
N THR A 284 -0.82 -73.05 -49.19
CA THR A 284 -0.38 -74.36 -49.70
C THR A 284 -1.53 -75.09 -50.39
N ARG A 285 -2.72 -75.11 -49.78
CA ARG A 285 -3.94 -75.73 -50.31
C ARG A 285 -4.38 -75.06 -51.62
N PHE A 286 -4.35 -73.73 -51.68
CA PHE A 286 -4.76 -72.97 -52.86
C PHE A 286 -3.82 -73.22 -54.06
N VAL A 287 -2.50 -73.16 -53.85
CA VAL A 287 -1.50 -73.37 -54.92
C VAL A 287 -1.50 -74.83 -55.39
N ALA A 288 -1.62 -75.80 -54.46
CA ALA A 288 -1.71 -77.21 -54.83
C ALA A 288 -2.99 -77.55 -55.62
N GLY A 289 -4.10 -76.83 -55.37
CA GLY A 289 -5.36 -77.00 -56.10
C GLY A 289 -5.35 -76.46 -57.53
N LEU A 290 -4.42 -75.56 -57.87
CA LEU A 290 -4.29 -74.98 -59.21
C LEU A 290 -3.42 -75.83 -60.16
N ALA A 291 -2.48 -76.61 -59.63
CA ALA A 291 -1.62 -77.49 -60.42
C ALA A 291 -1.08 -78.65 -59.56
N PRO A 292 -1.60 -79.89 -59.72
CA PRO A 292 -1.23 -81.06 -58.91
C PRO A 292 0.27 -81.44 -58.99
N GLY A 293 0.99 -80.99 -60.01
CA GLY A 293 2.42 -81.24 -60.20
C GLY A 293 3.36 -80.30 -59.42
N LEU A 294 2.84 -79.29 -58.72
CA LEU A 294 3.64 -78.23 -58.06
C LEU A 294 3.54 -78.27 -56.52
N THR A 295 3.23 -79.43 -55.92
CA THR A 295 3.02 -79.58 -54.46
C THR A 295 4.22 -79.14 -53.61
N ALA A 296 5.45 -79.43 -54.04
CA ALA A 296 6.66 -78.97 -53.36
C ALA A 296 6.78 -77.43 -53.37
N VAL A 297 6.44 -76.79 -54.50
CA VAL A 297 6.44 -75.32 -54.64
C VAL A 297 5.33 -74.72 -53.78
N ALA A 298 4.15 -75.34 -53.73
CA ALA A 298 3.03 -74.91 -52.90
C ALA A 298 3.40 -74.89 -51.40
N LEU A 299 4.12 -75.91 -50.93
CA LEU A 299 4.55 -76.02 -49.53
C LEU A 299 5.59 -74.96 -49.15
N VAL A 300 6.57 -74.71 -50.02
CA VAL A 300 7.56 -73.65 -49.81
C VAL A 300 6.92 -72.26 -49.83
N ALA A 301 6.03 -72.00 -50.79
CA ALA A 301 5.31 -70.73 -50.90
C ALA A 301 4.39 -70.49 -49.70
N GLY A 302 3.67 -71.52 -49.24
CA GLY A 302 2.83 -71.44 -48.03
C GLY A 302 3.64 -71.19 -46.77
N ALA A 303 4.75 -71.92 -46.57
CA ALA A 303 5.65 -71.71 -45.43
C ALA A 303 6.24 -70.28 -45.41
N ALA A 304 6.69 -69.77 -46.57
CA ALA A 304 7.19 -68.41 -46.69
C ALA A 304 6.12 -67.35 -46.39
N ALA A 305 4.89 -67.51 -46.90
CA ALA A 305 3.77 -66.62 -46.63
C ALA A 305 3.34 -66.66 -45.14
N GLY A 306 3.33 -67.85 -44.52
CA GLY A 306 3.03 -68.02 -43.10
C GLY A 306 4.07 -67.39 -42.18
N LEU A 307 5.36 -67.53 -42.51
CA LEU A 307 6.46 -66.88 -41.79
C LEU A 307 6.43 -65.36 -41.95
N ALA A 308 6.17 -64.86 -43.17
CA ALA A 308 6.08 -63.43 -43.44
C ALA A 308 4.91 -62.79 -42.67
N THR A 309 3.73 -63.42 -42.66
CA THR A 309 2.56 -62.92 -41.92
C THR A 309 2.75 -63.00 -40.41
N THR A 310 3.30 -64.10 -39.87
CA THR A 310 3.66 -64.20 -38.45
C THR A 310 4.61 -63.09 -38.03
N THR A 311 5.67 -62.91 -38.81
CA THR A 311 6.68 -61.88 -38.55
C THR A 311 6.05 -60.50 -38.62
N TRP A 312 5.17 -60.24 -39.59
CA TRP A 312 4.45 -58.98 -39.69
C TRP A 312 3.53 -58.72 -38.49
N VAL A 313 2.68 -59.68 -38.09
CA VAL A 313 1.77 -59.55 -36.94
C VAL A 313 2.53 -59.28 -35.65
N VAL A 314 3.57 -60.08 -35.36
CA VAL A 314 4.40 -59.90 -34.16
C VAL A 314 5.09 -58.54 -34.20
N ARG A 315 5.60 -58.11 -35.37
CA ARG A 315 6.25 -56.80 -35.51
C ARG A 315 5.29 -55.61 -35.38
N ALA A 316 4.08 -55.73 -35.91
CA ALA A 316 3.05 -54.70 -35.80
C ALA A 316 2.52 -54.58 -34.37
N ARG A 317 2.21 -55.71 -33.71
CA ARG A 317 1.73 -55.73 -32.32
C ARG A 317 2.77 -55.20 -31.35
N THR A 318 4.03 -55.61 -31.49
CA THR A 318 5.13 -55.08 -30.66
C THR A 318 5.27 -53.57 -30.82
N LEU A 319 5.21 -53.06 -32.05
CA LEU A 319 5.28 -51.62 -32.31
C LEU A 319 4.09 -50.84 -31.71
N LEU A 320 2.87 -51.37 -31.78
CA LEU A 320 1.70 -50.73 -31.16
C LEU A 320 1.76 -50.74 -29.63
N HIS A 321 2.25 -51.83 -29.04
CA HIS A 321 2.45 -51.91 -27.59
C HIS A 321 3.55 -50.93 -27.13
N ASP A 322 4.68 -50.87 -27.84
CA ASP A 322 5.78 -49.94 -27.55
C ASP A 322 5.27 -48.49 -27.58
N ARG A 323 4.43 -48.13 -28.56
CA ARG A 323 3.79 -46.81 -28.64
C ARG A 323 2.85 -46.53 -27.47
N ALA A 324 2.06 -47.53 -27.04
CA ALA A 324 1.14 -47.37 -25.90
C ALA A 324 1.89 -47.16 -24.58
N VAL A 325 2.98 -47.90 -24.36
CA VAL A 325 3.86 -47.73 -23.18
C VAL A 325 4.48 -46.33 -23.17
N LEU A 326 5.01 -45.88 -24.31
CA LEU A 326 5.55 -44.53 -24.41
C LEU A 326 4.49 -43.45 -24.21
N ALA A 327 3.26 -43.65 -24.69
CA ALA A 327 2.18 -42.70 -24.45
C ALA A 327 1.84 -42.58 -22.96
N GLY A 328 1.86 -43.69 -22.21
CA GLY A 328 1.73 -43.68 -20.75
C GLY A 328 2.87 -42.93 -20.07
N TRP A 329 4.11 -43.25 -20.44
CA TRP A 329 5.31 -42.58 -19.95
C TRP A 329 5.33 -41.07 -20.24
N VAL A 330 4.89 -40.64 -21.43
CA VAL A 330 4.73 -39.22 -21.77
C VAL A 330 3.73 -38.52 -20.84
N GLY A 331 2.66 -39.22 -20.43
CA GLY A 331 1.72 -38.71 -19.44
C GLY A 331 2.38 -38.45 -18.09
N GLU A 332 3.18 -39.40 -17.61
CA GLU A 332 3.94 -39.26 -16.36
C GLU A 332 5.00 -38.15 -16.46
N ALA A 333 5.74 -38.09 -17.57
CA ALA A 333 6.74 -37.06 -17.80
C ALA A 333 6.13 -35.65 -17.85
N ALA A 334 5.00 -35.47 -18.53
CA ALA A 334 4.30 -34.19 -18.57
C ALA A 334 3.76 -33.78 -17.18
N ALA A 335 3.34 -34.74 -16.36
CA ALA A 335 2.94 -34.48 -14.97
C ALA A 335 4.13 -34.06 -14.09
N ALA A 336 5.27 -34.72 -14.24
CA ALA A 336 6.50 -34.38 -13.52
C ALA A 336 7.00 -32.97 -13.90
N VAL A 337 7.02 -32.62 -15.19
CA VAL A 337 7.37 -31.28 -15.66
C VAL A 337 6.42 -30.23 -15.08
N ARG A 338 5.11 -30.52 -15.05
CA ARG A 338 4.14 -29.59 -14.45
C ARG A 338 4.38 -29.39 -12.96
N ALA A 339 4.63 -30.46 -12.22
CA ALA A 339 4.92 -30.36 -10.78
C ALA A 339 6.18 -29.53 -10.52
N ALA A 340 7.27 -29.79 -11.25
CA ALA A 340 8.50 -29.02 -11.15
C ALA A 340 8.30 -27.54 -11.53
N ALA A 341 7.51 -27.25 -12.57
CA ALA A 341 7.19 -25.88 -12.95
C ALA A 341 6.40 -25.15 -11.85
N GLU A 342 5.38 -25.80 -11.26
CA GLU A 342 4.59 -25.22 -10.16
C GLU A 342 5.46 -24.96 -8.91
N GLU A 343 6.42 -25.84 -8.60
CA GLU A 343 7.40 -25.66 -7.52
C GLU A 343 8.36 -24.49 -7.78
N ARG A 344 8.91 -24.39 -8.99
CA ARG A 344 9.81 -23.28 -9.38
C ARG A 344 9.11 -21.93 -9.35
N ILE A 345 7.86 -21.86 -9.82
CA ILE A 345 7.04 -20.64 -9.73
C ILE A 345 6.84 -20.24 -8.27
N GLY A 346 6.51 -21.19 -7.39
CA GLY A 346 6.32 -20.93 -5.96
C GLY A 346 7.58 -20.37 -5.30
N THR A 347 8.72 -21.03 -5.54
CA THR A 347 10.02 -20.64 -4.98
C THR A 347 10.49 -19.28 -5.53
N GLY A 348 10.41 -19.08 -6.84
CA GLY A 348 10.84 -17.84 -7.50
C GLY A 348 10.02 -16.64 -7.04
N LEU A 349 8.69 -16.79 -6.94
CA LEU A 349 7.82 -15.71 -6.47
C LEU A 349 8.08 -15.37 -4.99
N LEU A 350 8.35 -16.36 -4.14
CA LEU A 350 8.68 -16.14 -2.73
C LEU A 350 10.00 -15.37 -2.56
N VAL A 351 11.02 -15.69 -3.35
CA VAL A 351 12.31 -14.98 -3.35
C VAL A 351 12.14 -13.54 -3.85
N ALA A 352 11.23 -13.30 -4.80
CA ALA A 352 10.89 -11.96 -5.26
C ALA A 352 10.15 -11.15 -4.18
N GLU A 353 9.17 -11.75 -3.50
CA GLU A 353 8.39 -11.09 -2.45
C GLU A 353 9.25 -10.68 -1.24
N THR A 354 10.20 -11.54 -0.86
CA THR A 354 11.13 -11.25 0.24
C THR A 354 12.18 -10.19 -0.11
N GLY A 355 12.60 -10.12 -1.39
CA GLY A 355 13.54 -9.09 -1.87
C GLY A 355 12.94 -7.70 -2.07
N ALA A 356 11.63 -7.57 -2.26
CA ALA A 356 10.95 -6.32 -2.62
C ALA A 356 10.62 -5.39 -1.42
N VAL A 357 11.09 -5.70 -0.21
CA VAL A 357 10.84 -4.88 0.99
C VAL A 357 11.73 -3.64 0.99
N GLY A 358 11.34 -2.62 0.21
CA GLY A 358 11.98 -1.30 0.19
C GLY A 358 11.06 -0.19 0.69
N GLU A 359 11.60 0.78 1.44
CA GLU A 359 10.87 2.01 1.78
C GLU A 359 10.90 3.01 0.63
N THR A 360 9.73 3.50 0.22
CA THR A 360 9.61 4.52 -0.83
C THR A 360 10.20 5.86 -0.38
N ALA A 361 10.55 6.74 -1.33
CA ALA A 361 11.04 8.08 -1.01
C ALA A 361 10.02 8.92 -0.22
N ALA A 362 8.73 8.78 -0.56
CA ALA A 362 7.64 9.42 0.14
C ALA A 362 7.48 8.91 1.58
N ASP A 363 7.57 7.59 1.80
CA ASP A 363 7.53 7.00 3.15
C ASP A 363 8.71 7.49 4.01
N ARG A 364 9.91 7.57 3.43
CA ARG A 364 11.09 8.15 4.10
C ARG A 364 10.89 9.63 4.45
N GLN A 365 10.30 10.43 3.55
CA GLN A 365 10.02 11.85 3.81
C GLN A 365 9.01 12.03 4.95
N ILE A 366 7.92 11.27 4.94
CA ILE A 366 6.91 11.32 6.01
C ILE A 366 7.55 10.87 7.34
N GLY A 367 8.37 9.82 7.33
CA GLY A 367 9.13 9.38 8.49
C GLY A 367 10.04 10.47 9.08
N ARG A 368 10.78 11.19 8.23
CA ARG A 368 11.61 12.34 8.66
C ARG A 368 10.77 13.46 9.26
N ARG A 369 9.61 13.78 8.67
CA ARG A 369 8.71 14.83 9.21
C ARG A 369 8.15 14.44 10.58
N ILE A 370 7.73 13.19 10.76
CA ILE A 370 7.29 12.67 12.06
C ILE A 370 8.41 12.80 13.10
N ALA A 371 9.63 12.38 12.76
CA ALA A 371 10.78 12.48 13.66
C ALA A 371 11.11 13.93 14.04
N ALA A 372 10.98 14.87 13.11
CA ALA A 372 11.15 16.30 13.36
C ALA A 372 10.07 16.85 14.31
N LEU A 373 8.79 16.48 14.10
CA LEU A 373 7.69 16.85 14.99
C LEU A 373 7.86 16.25 16.39
N ASP A 374 8.27 14.99 16.50
CA ASP A 374 8.56 14.34 17.79
C ASP A 374 9.73 15.05 18.52
N ALA A 375 10.74 15.52 17.78
CA ALA A 375 11.84 16.30 18.36
C ALA A 375 11.36 17.68 18.87
N GLU A 376 10.53 18.38 18.08
CA GLU A 376 9.93 19.66 18.49
C GLU A 376 9.03 19.48 19.72
N LEU A 377 8.19 18.43 19.75
CA LEU A 377 7.36 18.08 20.90
C LEU A 377 8.21 17.79 22.14
N ARG A 378 9.31 17.03 22.01
CA ARG A 378 10.24 16.77 23.12
C ARG A 378 10.89 18.05 23.65
N GLN A 379 11.28 18.96 22.76
CA GLN A 379 11.87 20.25 23.16
C GLN A 379 10.88 21.11 23.95
N LEU A 380 9.63 21.17 23.48
CA LEU A 380 8.57 21.97 24.12
C LEU A 380 8.03 21.34 25.41
N THR A 381 8.13 20.03 25.57
CA THR A 381 7.70 19.30 26.78
C THR A 381 8.82 19.18 27.80
N ARG A 382 10.07 19.50 27.43
CA ARG A 382 11.21 19.49 28.36
C ARG A 382 10.89 20.49 29.47
N PRO A 383 10.95 20.10 30.75
CA PRO A 383 10.78 21.06 31.83
C PRO A 383 11.83 22.16 31.64
N ALA A 384 11.37 23.42 31.54
CA ALA A 384 12.27 24.55 31.63
C ALA A 384 13.07 24.39 32.94
N ASP A 385 14.39 24.43 32.84
CA ASP A 385 15.29 24.45 34.01
C ASP A 385 14.77 25.51 34.98
N LEU A 386 14.15 25.05 36.07
CA LEU A 386 13.87 25.87 37.24
C LEU A 386 15.23 26.17 37.86
N PRO A 387 15.71 27.44 37.86
CA PRO A 387 16.93 27.75 38.58
C PRO A 387 16.74 27.35 40.04
N ALA A 388 17.64 26.48 40.50
CA ALA A 388 17.67 25.94 41.84
C ALA A 388 17.50 27.07 42.86
N LYS A 389 16.61 26.83 43.83
CA LYS A 389 16.39 27.66 45.01
C LYS A 389 17.73 28.16 45.55
N VAL A 390 17.91 29.47 45.55
CA VAL A 390 18.94 30.15 46.35
C VAL A 390 18.64 29.83 47.82
N THR A 391 19.42 28.92 48.39
CA THR A 391 19.53 28.70 49.82
C THR A 391 20.03 29.99 50.45
N ARG A 392 19.13 30.73 51.12
CA ARG A 392 19.52 31.80 52.04
C ARG A 392 20.24 31.15 53.23
N ARG A 393 21.45 31.64 53.49
CA ARG A 393 22.15 31.50 54.78
C ARG A 393 21.41 32.24 55.87
#